data_AF-A0A225MPZ9-F1
#
_entry.id   AF-A0A225MPZ9-F1
#
_cell.length_a   1.000
_cell.length_b   1.000
_cell.length_c   1.000
_cell.angle_alpha   90.00
_cell.angle_beta   90.00
_cell.angle_gamma   90.00
#
_symmetry.space_group_name_H-M   'P 1'
#
loop_
_entity.id
_entity.type
_entity.pdbx_description
1 polymer ?
#
loop_
_entity_poly.entity_id
_entity_poly.type
_entity_poly.pdbx_seq_one_letter_code
_entity_poly.pdbx_strand_id
1 'polypeptide(L)' 'MDAAPHPADNRPMDHEQLFSEAVRLAYQTFEDATDEHITGVFAVLAWYAQRGQHVDALVVH' A
#
# COMPACT_ATOMS: atom_id res chain seq x y z
N MET A 1 17.12 12.40 -8.10
CA MET A 1 15.94 12.52 -8.98
C MET A 1 14.74 12.49 -8.05
N ASP A 2 14.18 13.65 -7.74
CA ASP A 2 12.96 13.77 -6.94
C ASP A 2 11.76 13.46 -7.83
N ALA A 3 11.25 12.23 -7.76
CA ALA A 3 9.91 11.94 -8.24
C ALA A 3 8.94 12.54 -7.23
N ALA A 4 8.50 13.78 -7.46
CA ALA A 4 7.41 14.35 -6.69
C ALA A 4 6.20 13.39 -6.80
N PRO A 5 5.53 13.05 -5.67
CA PRO A 5 4.40 12.13 -5.69
C PRO A 5 3.37 12.64 -6.71
N HIS A 6 2.96 11.75 -7.61
CA HIS A 6 2.02 12.09 -8.66
C HIS A 6 0.70 12.48 -7.98
N PRO A 7 -0.03 13.51 -8.43
CA PRO A 7 -1.30 13.91 -7.79
C PRO A 7 -2.40 12.82 -7.81
N ALA A 8 -2.15 11.68 -8.46
CA ALA A 8 -2.97 10.47 -8.35
C ALA A 8 -2.75 9.72 -7.02
N ASP A 9 -1.58 9.90 -6.40
CA ASP A 9 -1.15 9.29 -5.13
C ASP A 9 -1.81 9.95 -3.90
N ASN A 10 -2.53 11.05 -4.11
CA ASN A 10 -3.17 11.85 -3.06
C ASN A 10 -4.69 11.73 -3.03
N ARG A 11 -5.28 10.82 -3.83
CA ARG A 11 -6.73 10.58 -3.77
C ARG A 11 -7.03 9.64 -2.62
N PRO A 12 -8.11 9.88 -1.85
CA PRO A 12 -8.58 8.90 -0.90
C PRO A 12 -8.85 7.59 -1.65
N MET A 13 -8.03 6.58 -1.39
CA MET A 13 -8.23 5.26 -1.96
C MET A 13 -9.46 4.64 -1.30
N ASP A 14 -10.37 4.12 -2.11
CA ASP A 14 -11.45 3.29 -1.61
C ASP A 14 -10.92 1.92 -1.16
N HIS A 15 -11.78 1.14 -0.51
CA HIS A 15 -11.39 -0.15 0.06
C HIS A 15 -10.89 -1.15 -0.99
N GLU A 16 -11.44 -1.10 -2.22
CA GLU A 16 -11.04 -1.98 -3.32
C GLU A 16 -9.68 -1.60 -3.89
N GLN A 17 -9.39 -0.30 -3.96
CA GLN A 17 -8.08 0.23 -4.34
C GLN A 17 -7.01 -0.14 -3.30
N LEU A 18 -7.32 0.00 -2.01
CA LEU A 18 -6.41 -0.40 -0.92
C LEU A 18 -6.11 -1.90 -0.95
N PHE A 19 -7.11 -2.73 -1.25
CA PHE A 19 -6.93 -4.17 -1.36
C PHE A 19 -6.07 -4.53 -2.58
N SER A 20 -6.37 -3.93 -3.74
CA SER A 20 -5.58 -4.15 -4.96
C SER A 20 -4.11 -3.76 -4.77
N GLU A 21 -3.86 -2.67 -4.04
CA GLU A 21 -2.51 -2.23 -3.70
C GLU A 21 -1.83 -3.15 -2.69
N ALA A 22 -2.56 -3.68 -1.70
CA ALA A 22 -2.03 -4.68 -0.77
C ALA A 22 -1.59 -5.96 -1.49
N VAL A 23 -2.40 -6.44 -2.45
CA VAL A 23 -2.05 -7.58 -3.30
C VAL A 23 -0.78 -7.29 -4.08
N ARG A 24 -0.72 -6.13 -4.76
CA ARG A 24 0.45 -5.73 -5.54
C ARG A 24 1.71 -5.69 -4.69
N LEU A 25 1.67 -5.05 -3.53
CA LEU A 25 2.80 -4.93 -2.62
C LEU A 25 3.22 -6.28 -2.03
N ALA A 26 2.27 -7.16 -1.69
CA ALA A 26 2.58 -8.48 -1.18
C ALA A 26 3.36 -9.31 -2.21
N TYR A 27 2.92 -9.35 -3.47
CA TYR A 27 3.64 -10.05 -4.54
C TYR A 27 4.97 -9.40 -4.95
N GLN A 28 5.18 -8.12 -4.65
CA GLN A 28 6.47 -7.46 -4.86
C GLN A 28 7.46 -7.72 -3.72
N THR A 29 6.96 -7.96 -2.51
CA THR A 29 7.77 -8.08 -1.29
C THR A 29 8.12 -9.53 -0.97
N PHE A 30 7.18 -10.46 -1.21
CA PHE A 30 7.33 -11.87 -0.86
C PHE A 30 7.42 -12.72 -2.12
N GLU A 31 8.38 -13.65 -2.15
CA GLU A 31 8.60 -14.58 -3.27
C GLU A 31 7.42 -15.55 -3.45
N ASP A 32 6.79 -15.96 -2.35
CA ASP A 32 5.55 -16.74 -2.32
C ASP A 32 4.53 -16.01 -1.43
N ALA A 33 3.87 -15.01 -2.00
CA ALA A 33 2.87 -14.23 -1.29
C ALA A 33 1.64 -15.10 -0.96
N THR A 34 1.22 -15.08 0.30
CA THR A 34 0.05 -15.81 0.79
C THR A 34 -1.05 -14.82 1.20
N ASP A 35 -2.26 -15.32 1.41
CA ASP A 35 -3.39 -14.51 1.88
C ASP A 35 -3.10 -13.81 3.21
N GLU A 36 -2.28 -14.41 4.08
CA GLU A 36 -1.86 -13.82 5.35
C GLU A 36 -0.95 -12.60 5.12
N HIS A 37 -0.04 -12.67 4.15
CA HIS A 37 0.81 -11.55 3.76
C HIS A 37 -0.02 -10.39 3.19
N ILE A 38 -0.95 -10.70 2.28
CA ILE A 38 -1.86 -9.70 1.69
C ILE A 38 -2.70 -9.03 2.76
N THR A 39 -3.25 -9.82 3.70
CA THR A 39 -4.06 -9.31 4.82
C THR A 39 -3.24 -8.41 5.73
N GLY A 40 -1.98 -8.77 6.02
CA GLY A 40 -1.07 -7.96 6.82
C GLY A 40 -0.76 -6.61 6.17
N VAL A 41 -0.41 -6.61 4.87
CA VAL A 41 -0.16 -5.37 4.12
C VAL A 41 -1.43 -4.52 4.05
N PHE A 42 -2.58 -5.14 3.79
CA PHE A 42 -3.87 -4.44 3.74
C PHE A 42 -4.21 -3.75 5.06
N ALA A 43 -4.03 -4.43 6.20
CA ALA A 43 -4.29 -3.86 7.51
C ALA A 43 -3.44 -2.60 7.78
N VAL A 44 -2.18 -2.62 7.34
CA VAL A 44 -1.26 -1.47 7.44
C VAL A 44 -1.75 -0.31 6.56
N LEU A 45 -2.05 -0.58 5.29
CA LEU A 45 -2.57 0.45 4.36
C LEU A 45 -3.88 1.07 4.86
N ALA A 46 -4.81 0.23 5.34
CA ALA A 46 -6.08 0.69 5.89
C ALA A 46 -5.90 1.53 7.16
N TRP A 47 -4.96 1.15 8.04
CA TRP A 47 -4.63 1.90 9.26
C TRP A 47 -4.09 3.30 8.93
N TYR A 48 -3.21 3.40 7.93
CA TYR A 48 -2.68 4.70 7.47
C TYR A 48 -3.76 5.55 6.79
N ALA A 49 -4.58 4.94 5.93
CA ALA A 49 -5.69 5.61 5.25
C ALA A 49 -6.71 6.20 6.24
N GLN A 50 -7.03 5.48 7.31
CA GLN A 50 -7.93 5.95 8.38
C GLN A 50 -7.39 7.17 9.14
N ARG A 51 -6.06 7.33 9.20
CA ARG A 51 -5.40 8.42 9.93
C ARG A 51 -5.04 9.61 9.04
N GLY A 52 -5.37 9.54 7.75
CA GLY A 52 -4.96 10.55 6.77
C GLY A 52 -3.43 10.66 6.64
N GLN A 53 -2.70 9.61 7.01
CA GLN A 53 -1.24 9.58 6.94
C GLN A 53 -0.83 8.89 5.64
N HIS A 54 0.02 9.57 4.86
CA HIS A 54 0.57 9.03 3.63
C HIS A 54 1.52 7.86 3.93
N VAL A 55 1.38 6.76 3.19
CA VAL A 55 2.27 5.60 3.28
C VAL A 55 3.49 5.82 2.41
N ASP A 56 4.41 6.70 2.84
CA ASP A 56 5.73 6.85 2.20
C ASP A 56 6.71 5.73 2.61
N ALA A 57 6.30 4.81 3.48
CA ALA A 57 7.21 3.95 4.24
C ALA A 57 7.43 2.53 3.67
N LEU A 58 6.86 2.17 2.51
CA LEU A 58 6.96 0.81 1.95
C LEU A 58 7.88 0.70 0.72
N VAL A 59 8.79 1.67 0.55
CA VAL A 59 9.96 1.49 -0.33
C VAL A 59 11.10 1.01 0.56
N VAL A 60 11.26 -0.31 0.66
CA VAL A 60 12.46 -0.92 1.23
C VAL A 60 13.57 -0.79 0.18
N HIS A 61 14.60 -0.01 0.51
CA HIS A 61 15.88 0.04 -0.24
C HIS A 61 16.74 -1.19 0.04
#